data_AF-A0A7V9NUI5-F1
#
_entry.id   AF-A0A7V9NUI5-F1
#
_cell.length_a   1.000
_cell.length_b   1.000
_cell.length_c   1.000
_cell.angle_alpha   90.00
_cell.angle_beta   90.00
_cell.angle_gamma   90.00
#
_symmetry.space_group_name_H-M   'P 1'
#
loop_
_entity.id
_entity.type
_entity.pdbx_description
1 polymer ?
#
loop_
_entity_poly.entity_id
_entity_poly.type
_entity_poly.pdbx_seq_one_letter_code
_entity_poly.pdbx_strand_id
1 'polypeptide(L)' 'MSNLIYLGLAAIVTAVGCTIIWLRQRKSTGVDTGIDAFRRELQALAPDRDEVDPRGGHDEEDGRPG' A
#
# COMPACT_ATOMS: atom_id res chain seq x y z
N MET A 1 6.90 9.17 46.88
CA MET A 1 5.84 9.97 46.24
C MET A 1 6.37 10.72 45.01
N SER A 2 7.53 11.40 45.05
CA SER A 2 8.05 12.19 43.91
C SER A 2 8.46 11.39 42.67
N ASN A 3 9.01 10.17 42.82
CA ASN A 3 9.44 9.37 41.66
C ASN A 3 8.29 9.00 40.72
N LEU A 4 7.09 8.79 41.28
CA LEU A 4 5.88 8.50 40.50
C LEU A 4 5.43 9.71 39.68
N ILE A 5 5.67 10.94 40.18
CA ILE A 5 5.36 12.17 39.47
C ILE A 5 6.29 12.34 38.26
N TYR A 6 7.60 12.09 38.44
CA TYR A 6 8.57 12.13 37.34
C TYR A 6 8.28 11.05 36.29
N LEU A 7 7.95 9.83 36.74
CA LEU A 7 7.57 8.75 35.83
C LEU A 7 6.29 9.08 35.05
N GLY A 8 5.29 9.63 35.72
CA GLY A 8 4.04 10.08 35.09
C GLY A 8 4.30 11.16 34.04
N LEU A 9 5.14 12.14 34.35
CA LEU A 9 5.52 13.20 33.40
C LEU A 9 6.25 12.62 32.18
N ALA A 10 7.22 11.73 32.39
CA ALA A 10 7.93 11.07 31.30
C ALA A 10 6.99 10.22 30.42
N ALA A 11 6.03 9.52 31.02
CA ALA A 11 5.03 8.75 30.31
C ALA A 11 4.13 9.65 29.44
N ILE A 12 3.70 10.80 29.98
CA ILE A 12 2.91 11.79 29.23
C ILE A 12 3.69 12.32 28.02
N VAL A 13 4.95 12.73 28.23
CA VAL A 13 5.81 13.24 27.13
C VAL A 13 6.01 12.18 26.05
N THR A 14 6.25 10.93 26.45
CA THR A 14 6.41 9.80 25.53
C THR A 14 5.13 9.53 24.75
N ALA A 15 3.97 9.52 25.44
CA ALA A 15 2.67 9.33 24.82
C ALA A 15 2.39 10.43 23.79
N VAL A 16 2.63 11.69 24.13
CA VAL A 16 2.47 12.83 23.19
C VAL A 16 3.38 12.68 21.98
N GLY A 17 4.66 12.32 22.19
CA GLY A 17 5.59 12.06 21.09
C GLY A 17 5.12 10.95 20.16
N CYS A 18 4.71 9.80 20.72
CA CYS A 18 4.13 8.69 19.96
C CYS A 18 2.86 9.11 19.22
N THR A 19 1.95 9.85 19.87
CA THR A 19 0.72 10.33 19.26
C THR A 19 1.01 11.25 18.08
N ILE A 20 1.95 12.19 18.21
CA ILE A 20 2.36 13.08 17.11
C ILE A 20 2.97 12.28 15.96
N ILE A 21 3.89 11.34 16.26
CA ILE A 21 4.50 10.48 15.25
C ILE A 21 3.44 9.65 14.54
N TRP A 22 2.50 9.07 15.29
CA TRP A 22 1.41 8.26 14.77
C TRP A 22 0.46 9.08 13.89
N LEU A 23 0.04 10.28 14.32
CA LEU A 23 -0.76 11.19 13.50
C LEU A 23 -0.02 11.61 12.23
N ARG A 24 1.30 11.81 12.31
CA ARG A 24 2.13 12.15 11.16
C ARG A 24 2.31 10.96 10.21
N GLN A 25 2.52 9.76 10.72
CA GLN A 25 2.60 8.52 9.95
C GLN A 25 1.25 8.09 9.38
N ARG A 26 0.12 8.40 10.02
CA ARG A 26 -1.22 8.12 9.48
C ARG A 26 -1.50 8.88 8.18
N LYS A 27 -0.81 10.00 7.93
CA LYS A 27 -0.81 10.69 6.63
C LYS A 27 0.17 10.10 5.62
N SER A 28 1.13 9.30 6.07
CA SER A 28 1.98 8.52 5.20
C SER A 28 1.25 7.21 4.85
N THR A 29 0.38 7.31 3.86
CA THR A 29 0.12 6.31 2.84
C THR A 29 1.45 5.78 2.27
N GLY A 30 2.24 5.07 3.08
CA GLY A 30 3.64 4.76 2.80
C GLY A 30 3.96 3.27 2.84
N VAL A 31 3.10 2.46 3.45
CA VAL A 31 3.21 1.00 3.41
C VAL A 31 2.32 0.44 2.30
N ASP A 32 1.06 0.85 2.23
CA ASP A 32 0.15 0.42 1.15
C ASP A 32 0.66 0.86 -0.23
N THR A 33 1.12 2.11 -0.39
CA THR A 33 1.65 2.60 -1.68
C THR A 33 2.94 1.91 -2.11
N GLY A 34 3.80 1.52 -1.16
CA GLY A 34 5.01 0.76 -1.47
C GLY A 34 4.69 -0.67 -1.91
N ILE A 35 3.70 -1.30 -1.27
CA ILE A 35 3.25 -2.65 -1.61
C ILE A 35 2.47 -2.67 -2.94
N ASP A 36 1.66 -1.65 -3.23
CA ASP A 36 0.97 -1.53 -4.53
C ASP A 36 1.98 -1.33 -5.68
N ALA A 37 2.98 -0.47 -5.51
CA ALA A 37 4.04 -0.28 -6.49
C ALA A 37 4.85 -1.58 -6.69
N PHE A 38 5.18 -2.28 -5.61
CA PHE A 38 5.89 -3.57 -5.67
C PHE A 38 5.04 -4.68 -6.29
N ARG A 39 3.74 -4.76 -5.98
CA ARG A 39 2.81 -5.69 -6.61
C ARG A 39 2.68 -5.42 -8.10
N ARG A 40 2.63 -4.15 -8.52
CA ARG A 40 2.60 -3.78 -9.94
C ARG A 40 3.87 -4.23 -10.67
N GLU A 41 5.03 -4.04 -10.07
CA GLU A 41 6.32 -4.47 -10.64
C GLU A 41 6.45 -6.02 -10.67
N LEU A 42 6.02 -6.69 -9.60
CA LEU A 42 5.96 -8.16 -9.54
C LEU A 42 4.98 -8.73 -10.55
N GLN A 43 3.82 -8.11 -10.73
CA GLN A 43 2.81 -8.53 -11.70
C GLN A 43 3.26 -8.30 -13.14
N ALA A 44 4.14 -7.31 -13.38
CA ALA A 44 4.81 -7.16 -14.66
C ALA A 44 5.87 -8.25 -14.90
N LEU A 45 6.52 -8.75 -13.85
CA LEU A 45 7.61 -9.74 -13.97
C LEU A 45 7.11 -11.19 -13.97
N ALA A 46 6.03 -11.46 -13.24
CA ALA A 46 5.33 -12.73 -13.18
C ALA A 46 3.83 -12.43 -13.29
N PRO A 47 3.33 -12.10 -14.50
CA PRO A 47 1.89 -12.01 -14.70
C PRO A 47 1.31 -13.38 -14.36
N ASP A 48 0.40 -13.41 -13.38
CA ASP A 48 -0.39 -14.60 -13.10
C ASP A 48 -1.01 -15.02 -14.43
N ARG A 49 -0.68 -16.24 -14.88
CA ARG A 49 -1.08 -16.78 -16.18
C ARG A 49 -2.59 -17.02 -16.32
N ASP A 50 -3.35 -16.57 -15.34
CA ASP A 50 -4.79 -16.74 -15.21
C ASP A 50 -5.59 -15.47 -15.54
N GLU A 51 -4.95 -14.37 -15.97
CA GLU A 51 -5.67 -13.33 -16.73
C GLU A 51 -5.74 -13.76 -18.20
N VAL A 52 -6.46 -14.85 -18.44
CA VAL A 52 -7.09 -15.09 -19.73
C VAL A 52 -8.10 -13.96 -19.90
N ASP A 53 -7.68 -12.92 -20.60
CA ASP A 53 -8.53 -11.87 -21.11
C ASP A 53 -9.70 -12.52 -21.89
N PRO A 54 -10.96 -12.49 -21.39
CA PRO A 54 -12.09 -13.03 -22.12
C PRO A 54 -12.50 -12.11 -23.28
N ARG A 55 -11.81 -10.99 -23.49
CA ARG A 55 -12.16 -9.88 -24.39
C ARG A 55 -11.02 -9.46 -25.33
N GLY A 56 -9.91 -10.20 -25.36
CA GLY A 56 -8.81 -10.03 -26.30
C GLY A 56 -9.24 -10.51 -27.67
N GLY A 57 -9.67 -9.54 -28.49
CA GLY A 57 -10.37 -9.73 -29.75
C GLY A 57 -9.73 -10.72 -30.71
N HIS A 58 -10.54 -11.69 -31.14
CA HIS A 58 -10.39 -12.37 -32.41
C HIS A 58 -11.10 -11.51 -33.48
N ASP A 59 -10.57 -10.31 -33.70
CA ASP A 59 -10.86 -9.53 -34.91
C ASP A 59 -9.84 -9.95 -35.98
N GLU A 60 -9.84 -11.23 -36.36
CA GLU A 60 -9.13 -11.69 -37.56
C GLU A 60 -10.17 -11.78 -38.69
N GLU A 61 -10.48 -10.59 -39.20
CA GLU A 61 -10.59 -10.26 -40.61
C GLU A 61 -10.62 -11.45 -41.60
N ASP A 62 -11.79 -12.06 -41.81
CA ASP A 62 -12.09 -12.68 -43.12
C ASP A 62 -13.49 -12.30 -43.57
N GLY A 63 -13.62 -11.00 -43.84
CA GLY A 63 -14.61 -10.49 -44.76
C GLY A 63 -13.89 -9.87 -45.94
N ARG A 64 -13.64 -10.63 -47.01
CA ARG A 64 -13.66 -10.01 -48.35
C ARG A 64 -14.48 -10.82 -49.37
N PRO A 65 -15.44 -10.16 -50.06
CA PRO A 65 -16.28 -10.73 -51.10
C PRO A 65 -15.56 -10.81 -52.45
N GLY A 66 -15.99 -11.76 -53.28
CA GLY A 66 -15.60 -11.95 -54.68
C GLY A 66 -16.33 -13.13 -55.28
#